data_AF-A0A497N7G4-F1
#
_entry.id   AF-A0A497N7G4-F1
#
_cell.length_a   1.000
_cell.length_b   1.000
_cell.length_c   1.000
_cell.angle_alpha   90.00
_cell.angle_beta   90.00
_cell.angle_gamma   90.00
#
_symmetry.space_group_name_H-M   'P 1'
#
loop_
_entity.id
_entity.type
_entity.pdbx_description
1 polymer ?
#
loop_
_entity_poly.entity_id
_entity_poly.type
_entity_poly.pdbx_seq_one_letter_code
_entity_poly.pdbx_strand_id
1 'polypeptide(L)'
;MLPGLNDDPEGLRELVRAIAEAGAKQVTSSTFKPVRRTFSIIKEADEDLHELLRPAYSAPGARWIGGYLYLPAKLRHKIMSIVREMALAEGLEFAVCREGFPELNTTICDGTAYLRSRGLEKFLRP
;
A
#
# COMPACT_ATOMS: atom_id res chain seq x y z
N MET A 1 2.14 3.96 -1.44
CA MET A 1 1.73 5.34 -1.10
C MET A 1 2.87 6.09 -0.42
N LEU A 2 3.27 7.20 -1.01
CA LEU A 2 4.29 8.15 -0.59
C LEU A 2 3.56 9.49 -0.36
N PRO A 3 3.40 9.94 0.90
CA PRO A 3 2.65 11.16 1.19
C PRO A 3 3.24 12.39 0.49
N GLY A 4 2.39 13.22 -0.09
CA GLY A 4 2.78 14.42 -0.84
C GLY A 4 3.32 14.18 -2.25
N LEU A 5 3.51 12.92 -2.66
CA LEU A 5 4.03 12.57 -4.00
C LEU A 5 2.98 11.86 -4.86
N ASN A 6 2.30 10.86 -4.31
CA ASN A 6 1.32 10.06 -5.06
C ASN A 6 0.04 9.77 -4.28
N ASP A 7 -0.33 10.66 -3.37
CA ASP A 7 -1.52 10.56 -2.53
C ASP A 7 -2.66 11.52 -2.92
N ASP A 8 -2.59 12.11 -4.12
CA ASP A 8 -3.69 12.89 -4.67
C ASP A 8 -4.96 12.04 -4.85
N PRO A 9 -6.11 12.43 -4.27
CA PRO A 9 -7.33 11.62 -4.31
C PRO A 9 -7.93 11.41 -5.70
N GLU A 10 -7.79 12.37 -6.62
CA GLU A 10 -8.35 12.28 -7.97
C GLU A 10 -7.51 11.31 -8.80
N GLY A 11 -6.20 11.49 -8.83
CA GLY A 11 -5.29 10.57 -9.52
C GLY A 11 -5.36 9.14 -8.97
N LEU A 12 -5.57 8.96 -7.65
CA LEU A 12 -5.79 7.63 -7.08
C LEU A 12 -7.09 6.99 -7.54
N ARG A 13 -8.17 7.78 -7.65
CA ARG A 13 -9.45 7.28 -8.13
C ARG A 13 -9.35 6.84 -9.59
N GLU A 14 -8.71 7.65 -10.43
CA GLU A 14 -8.44 7.31 -11.83
C GLU A 14 -7.61 6.02 -11.94
N LEU A 15 -6.55 5.89 -11.14
CA LEU A 15 -5.72 4.69 -11.11
C LEU A 15 -6.51 3.44 -10.71
N VAL A 16 -7.31 3.52 -9.63
CA VAL A 16 -8.10 2.38 -9.15
C VAL A 16 -9.15 1.97 -10.18
N ARG A 17 -9.80 2.94 -10.84
CA ARG A 17 -10.73 2.67 -11.93
C ARG A 17 -10.04 1.97 -13.11
N ALA A 18 -8.88 2.46 -13.53
CA ALA A 18 -8.11 1.83 -14.60
C ALA A 18 -7.69 0.38 -14.25
N ILE A 19 -7.33 0.13 -12.98
CA ILE A 19 -7.05 -1.22 -12.47
C ILE A 19 -8.29 -2.12 -12.57
N ALA A 20 -9.47 -1.61 -12.21
CA ALA A 20 -10.73 -2.34 -12.33
C ALA A 20 -11.08 -2.65 -13.79
N GLU A 21 -10.98 -1.66 -14.68
CA GLU A 21 -11.24 -1.80 -16.11
C GLU A 21 -10.28 -2.81 -16.78
N ALA A 22 -9.05 -2.93 -16.28
CA ALA A 22 -8.09 -3.94 -16.71
C ALA A 22 -8.45 -5.39 -16.27
N GLY A 23 -9.51 -5.58 -15.47
CA GLY A 23 -9.98 -6.88 -15.03
C GLY A 23 -9.25 -7.43 -13.79
N ALA A 24 -8.55 -6.58 -13.05
CA ALA A 24 -8.03 -6.95 -11.74
C ALA A 24 -9.18 -7.33 -10.80
N LYS A 25 -8.87 -8.19 -9.82
CA LYS A 25 -9.87 -8.61 -8.80
C LYS A 25 -9.62 -8.00 -7.44
N GLN A 26 -8.40 -7.52 -7.21
CA GLN A 26 -7.94 -7.05 -5.92
C GLN A 26 -6.94 -5.91 -6.11
N VAL A 27 -7.02 -4.91 -5.24
CA VAL A 27 -5.95 -3.95 -4.98
C VAL A 27 -5.26 -4.31 -3.66
N THR A 28 -3.95 -4.45 -3.71
CA THR A 28 -3.11 -4.54 -2.51
C THR A 28 -2.28 -3.27 -2.42
N SER A 29 -2.36 -2.57 -1.29
CA SER A 29 -1.62 -1.32 -1.09
C SER A 29 -0.85 -1.30 0.22
N SER A 30 0.14 -0.42 0.27
CA SER A 30 0.86 -0.09 1.49
C SER A 30 1.50 1.29 1.38
N THR A 31 1.78 1.89 2.53
CA THR A 31 2.69 3.04 2.60
C THR A 31 4.13 2.61 2.35
N PHE A 32 4.92 3.50 1.76
CA PHE A 32 6.34 3.28 1.58
C PHE A 32 7.04 3.18 2.94
N LYS A 33 7.97 2.22 3.06
CA LYS A 33 8.68 1.94 4.30
C LYS A 33 10.17 1.91 4.00
N PRO A 34 10.87 3.04 4.07
CA PRO A 34 12.29 3.08 3.78
C PRO A 34 13.07 2.22 4.77
N VAL A 35 14.07 1.50 4.27
CA VAL A 35 15.09 0.87 5.10
C VAL A 35 16.20 1.87 5.41
N ARG A 36 17.16 1.49 6.27
CA ARG A 36 18.35 2.32 6.52
C ARG A 36 19.03 2.69 5.20
N ARG A 37 19.57 3.92 5.14
CA ARG A 37 20.22 4.52 3.96
C ARG A 37 19.32 4.94 2.80
N THR A 38 18.04 4.53 2.77
CA THR A 38 17.11 4.91 1.69
C THR A 38 17.06 6.43 1.48
N PHE A 39 16.91 7.22 2.54
CA PHE A 39 16.88 8.68 2.41
C PHE A 39 18.20 9.30 1.96
N SER A 40 19.35 8.69 2.29
CA SER A 40 20.65 9.14 1.78
C SER A 40 20.73 8.95 0.27
N ILE A 41 20.29 7.80 -0.23
CA ILE A 41 20.25 7.50 -1.67
C ILE A 41 19.28 8.45 -2.38
N ILE A 42 18.10 8.68 -1.80
CA ILE A 42 17.14 9.64 -2.37
C ILE A 42 17.76 11.04 -2.42
N LYS A 43 18.37 11.52 -1.33
CA LYS A 43 19.02 12.83 -1.30
C LYS A 43 20.13 12.99 -2.34
N GLU A 44 20.95 11.95 -2.53
CA GLU A 44 22.03 11.95 -3.52
C GLU A 44 21.52 12.01 -4.95
N ALA A 45 20.36 11.40 -5.23
CA ALA A 45 19.76 11.34 -6.56
C ALA A 45 18.85 12.54 -6.86
N ASP A 46 18.10 13.01 -5.86
CA ASP A 46 17.05 14.02 -5.98
C ASP A 46 16.81 14.68 -4.60
N GLU A 47 17.39 15.87 -4.42
CA GLU A 47 17.28 16.63 -3.18
C GLU A 47 15.84 17.14 -2.93
N ASP A 48 15.12 17.53 -3.98
CA ASP A 48 13.75 18.03 -3.87
C ASP A 48 12.79 16.92 -3.40
N LEU A 49 12.95 15.72 -3.96
CA LEU A 49 12.18 14.54 -3.52
C LEU A 49 12.51 14.17 -2.06
N HIS A 50 13.77 14.29 -1.66
CA HIS A 50 14.16 14.07 -0.26
C HIS A 50 13.49 15.08 0.68
N GLU A 51 13.50 16.37 0.32
CA GLU A 51 12.86 17.42 1.11
C GLU A 51 11.33 17.27 1.18
N LEU A 52 10.70 16.77 0.11
CA LEU A 52 9.28 16.44 0.09
C LEU A 52 8.93 15.30 1.06
N LEU A 53 9.71 14.20 1.04
CA LEU A 53 9.36 12.98 1.76
C LEU A 53 9.80 13.00 3.23
N ARG A 54 10.99 13.52 3.53
CA ARG A 54 11.60 13.45 4.87
C ARG A 54 10.67 13.91 6.00
N PRO A 55 9.92 15.04 5.89
CA PRO A 55 9.06 15.52 6.99
C PRO A 55 8.05 14.48 7.48
N ALA A 56 7.44 13.71 6.57
CA ALA A 56 6.44 12.71 6.92
C ALA A 56 7.03 11.56 7.77
N TYR A 57 8.31 11.25 7.58
CA TYR A 57 9.03 10.18 8.26
C TYR A 57 9.83 10.66 9.49
N SER A 58 9.94 11.97 9.69
CA SER A 58 10.48 12.59 10.92
C SER A 58 9.39 13.04 11.90
N ALA A 59 8.11 12.95 11.50
CA ALA A 59 6.98 13.35 12.32
C ALA A 59 6.80 12.48 13.58
N PRO A 60 6.25 13.03 14.69
CA PRO A 60 5.93 12.25 15.88
C PRO A 60 5.07 11.02 15.57
N GLY A 61 5.50 9.86 16.08
CA GLY A 61 4.84 8.57 15.86
C GLY A 61 5.37 7.77 14.67
N ALA A 62 6.23 8.35 13.82
CA ALA A 62 7.05 7.56 12.90
C ALA A 62 8.02 6.67 13.70
N ARG A 63 8.20 5.41 13.28
CA ARG A 63 8.98 4.44 14.06
C ARG A 63 9.57 3.32 13.22
N TRP A 64 10.71 2.80 13.68
CA TRP A 64 11.34 1.61 13.09
C TRP A 64 10.66 0.33 13.58
N ILE A 65 10.29 -0.55 12.65
CA ILE A 65 9.71 -1.87 12.94
C ILE A 65 10.38 -2.88 12.00
N GLY A 66 11.05 -3.88 12.57
CA GLY A 66 11.67 -4.96 11.77
C GLY A 66 12.65 -4.46 10.71
N GLY A 67 13.36 -3.36 10.96
CA GLY A 67 14.34 -2.78 10.03
C GLY A 67 13.79 -1.77 9.01
N TYR A 68 12.48 -1.49 9.03
CA TYR A 68 11.83 -0.52 8.16
C TYR A 68 11.28 0.66 8.95
N LEU A 69 11.35 1.87 8.40
CA LEU A 69 10.77 3.06 9.00
C LEU A 69 9.33 3.24 8.54
N TYR A 70 8.40 3.23 9.48
CA TYR A 70 6.98 3.41 9.23
C TYR A 70 6.59 4.87 9.50
N LEU A 71 5.71 5.41 8.65
CA LEU A 71 4.96 6.65 8.93
C LEU A 71 4.14 6.52 10.22
N PRO A 72 3.63 7.62 10.82
CA PRO A 72 2.72 7.55 11.97
C PRO A 72 1.49 6.67 11.71
N ALA A 73 1.08 5.85 12.69
CA ALA A 73 0.01 4.84 12.50
C ALA A 73 -1.32 5.44 12.05
N LYS A 74 -1.73 6.57 12.63
CA LYS A 74 -2.94 7.29 12.23
C LYS A 74 -2.91 7.73 10.77
N LEU A 75 -1.75 8.20 10.29
CA LEU A 75 -1.57 8.62 8.90
C LEU A 75 -1.64 7.42 7.95
N ARG A 76 -0.92 6.33 8.27
CA ARG A 76 -0.98 5.12 7.45
C ARG A 76 -2.39 4.57 7.34
N HIS A 77 -3.09 4.45 8.47
CA HIS A 77 -4.47 3.97 8.49
C HIS A 77 -5.36 4.87 7.62
N LYS A 78 -5.31 6.20 7.80
CA LYS A 78 -6.07 7.15 6.98
C LYS A 78 -5.85 6.95 5.48
N ILE A 79 -4.60 6.88 5.04
CA ILE A 79 -4.25 6.70 3.62
C ILE A 79 -4.80 5.36 3.11
N MET A 80 -4.61 4.27 3.87
CA MET A 80 -5.11 2.95 3.46
C MET A 80 -6.63 2.86 3.45
N SER A 81 -7.33 3.53 4.36
CA SER A 81 -8.80 3.61 4.34
C SER A 81 -9.32 4.28 3.08
N ILE A 82 -8.69 5.37 2.62
CA ILE A 82 -9.09 6.07 1.40
C ILE A 82 -8.93 5.14 0.18
N VAL A 83 -7.78 4.48 0.04
CA VAL A 83 -7.55 3.55 -1.09
C VAL A 83 -8.50 2.36 -1.03
N ARG A 84 -8.79 1.85 0.18
CA ARG A 84 -9.79 0.80 0.38
C ARG A 84 -11.16 1.23 -0.13
N GLU A 85 -11.64 2.39 0.28
CA GLU A 85 -12.97 2.87 -0.13
C GLU A 85 -13.06 3.03 -1.64
N MET A 86 -12.01 3.53 -2.29
CA MET A 86 -11.93 3.61 -3.75
C MET A 86 -11.97 2.22 -4.40
N ALA A 87 -11.20 1.25 -3.90
CA ALA A 87 -11.19 -0.11 -4.44
C ALA A 87 -12.56 -0.79 -4.33
N LEU A 88 -13.19 -0.68 -3.15
CA LEU A 88 -14.51 -1.27 -2.92
C LEU A 88 -15.60 -0.63 -3.77
N ALA A 89 -15.52 0.68 -4.02
CA ALA A 89 -16.46 1.38 -4.90
C ALA A 89 -16.41 0.87 -6.34
N GLU A 90 -15.24 0.42 -6.82
CA GLU A 90 -15.05 -0.21 -8.13
C GLU A 90 -15.29 -1.74 -8.11
N GLY A 91 -15.80 -2.30 -7.01
CA GLY A 91 -16.09 -3.73 -6.87
C GLY A 91 -14.85 -4.63 -6.73
N LEU A 92 -13.69 -4.06 -6.39
CA LEU A 92 -12.45 -4.79 -6.18
C LEU A 92 -12.34 -5.23 -4.72
N GLU A 93 -11.75 -6.41 -4.47
CA GLU A 93 -11.26 -6.76 -3.14
C GLU A 93 -10.08 -5.87 -2.75
N PHE A 94 -9.83 -5.71 -1.45
CA PHE A 94 -8.75 -4.89 -0.94
C PHE A 94 -7.95 -5.58 0.15
N ALA A 95 -6.65 -5.32 0.18
CA ALA A 95 -5.81 -5.66 1.32
C ALA A 95 -4.66 -4.67 1.53
N VAL A 96 -4.27 -4.47 2.78
CA VAL A 96 -3.02 -3.83 3.15
C VAL A 96 -1.88 -4.86 3.25
N CYS A 97 -0.69 -4.50 2.77
CA CYS A 97 0.50 -5.34 2.91
C CYS A 97 1.42 -4.79 4.02
N ARG A 98 1.58 -5.58 5.10
CA ARG A 98 2.45 -5.28 6.26
C ARG A 98 2.20 -3.92 6.92
N GLU A 99 0.94 -3.46 6.94
CA GLU A 99 0.52 -2.22 7.63
C GLU A 99 0.07 -2.43 9.08
N GLY A 100 -0.36 -3.67 9.40
CA GLY A 100 -0.88 -4.02 10.73
C GLY A 100 -2.33 -3.62 10.97
N PHE A 101 -3.13 -3.46 9.89
CA PHE A 101 -4.55 -3.09 9.94
C PHE A 101 -5.41 -4.18 9.27
N PRO A 102 -5.50 -5.40 9.86
CA PRO A 102 -6.27 -6.50 9.27
C PRO A 102 -7.76 -6.16 9.07
N GLU A 103 -8.31 -5.24 9.87
CA GLU A 103 -9.68 -4.74 9.75
C GLU A 103 -9.98 -4.03 8.43
N LEU A 104 -8.94 -3.56 7.71
CA LEU A 104 -9.11 -2.96 6.39
C LEU A 104 -9.22 -4.00 5.27
N ASN A 105 -8.81 -5.24 5.50
CA ASN A 105 -8.72 -6.27 4.47
C ASN A 105 -10.07 -6.94 4.22
N THR A 106 -10.39 -7.17 2.95
CA THR A 106 -11.47 -8.06 2.52
C THR A 106 -10.93 -9.43 2.06
N THR A 107 -9.63 -9.50 1.72
CA THR A 107 -8.95 -10.74 1.34
C THR A 107 -7.46 -10.73 1.74
N ILE A 108 -6.72 -11.79 1.41
CA ILE A 108 -5.27 -11.89 1.64
C ILE A 108 -4.46 -11.06 0.63
N CYS A 109 -3.42 -10.37 1.08
CA CYS A 109 -2.72 -9.37 0.27
C CYS A 109 -1.88 -9.91 -0.92
N ASP A 110 -1.54 -11.19 -0.92
CA ASP A 110 -0.67 -11.82 -1.92
C ASP A 110 -1.45 -12.44 -3.10
N GLY A 111 -2.78 -12.29 -3.12
CA GLY A 111 -3.66 -12.81 -4.17
C GLY A 111 -3.87 -14.33 -4.13
N THR A 112 -3.28 -15.05 -3.16
CA THR A 112 -3.39 -16.52 -3.09
C THR A 112 -4.83 -17.02 -2.87
N ALA A 113 -5.74 -16.18 -2.36
CA ALA A 113 -7.16 -16.49 -2.29
C ALA A 113 -7.78 -16.86 -3.65
N TYR A 114 -7.31 -16.24 -4.74
CA TYR A 114 -7.81 -16.54 -6.09
C TYR A 114 -7.23 -17.82 -6.70
N LEU A 115 -6.14 -18.34 -6.13
CA LEU A 115 -5.57 -19.64 -6.51
C LEU A 115 -6.34 -20.79 -5.83
N ARG A 116 -6.69 -20.62 -4.56
CA ARG A 116 -7.42 -21.63 -3.77
C ARG A 116 -8.84 -21.87 -4.30
N SER A 117 -9.53 -20.79 -4.69
CA SER A 117 -10.89 -20.87 -5.23
C SER A 117 -11.00 -21.51 -6.63
N ARG A 118 -9.88 -21.71 -7.34
CA ARG A 118 -9.86 -22.30 -8.70
C ARG A 118 -9.37 -23.75 -8.75
N GLY A 119 -9.42 -24.45 -7.63
CA GLY A 119 -9.15 -25.89 -7.60
C GLY A 119 -7.67 -26.22 -7.71
N LEU A 120 -6.81 -25.47 -7.00
CA LEU A 120 -5.43 -25.88 -6.76
C LEU A 120 -5.35 -27.31 -6.20
N GLU A 121 -6.37 -27.68 -5.42
CA GLU A 121 -6.64 -29.05 -4.94
C GLU A 121 -6.67 -30.11 -6.05
N LYS A 122 -6.97 -29.74 -7.30
CA LYS A 122 -6.93 -30.65 -8.46
C LYS A 122 -5.51 -30.98 -8.91
N PHE A 123 -4.54 -30.13 -8.57
CA PHE A 123 -3.12 -30.28 -8.91
C PHE A 123 -2.27 -30.74 -7.71
N LEU A 124 -2.82 -30.68 -6.49
CA LEU A 124 -2.17 -31.10 -5.25
C LEU A 124 -2.56 -32.52 -4.80
N ARG A 125 -3.41 -33.24 -5.55
CA ARG A 125 -3.67 -34.66 -5.27
C ARG A 125 -2.45 -35.50 -5.65
N PRO A 126 -1.99 -36.42 -4.78
CA PRO A 126 -0.92 -37.37 -5.10
C PRO A 126 -1.27 -38.27 -6.30
#